data_AF-A0A7J0C4T2-F1
#
_entry.id   AF-A0A7J0C4T2-F1
#
_cell.length_a   1.000
_cell.length_b   1.000
_cell.length_c   1.000
_cell.angle_alpha   90.00
_cell.angle_beta   90.00
_cell.angle_gamma   90.00
#
_symmetry.space_group_name_H-M   'P 1'
#
loop_
_entity.id
_entity.type
_entity.pdbx_description
1 polymer ?
#
loop_
_entity_poly.entity_id
_entity_poly.type
_entity_poly.pdbx_seq_one_letter_code
_entity_poly.pdbx_strand_id
1 'polypeptide(L)'
;MADYTCYYLVGRDDGKHVTKSGDYVLRFDSARALMGLIADHLPPGPRRDSLMVRPFVITLLPQFGPGLLKQPEAVRARKMELAAPLIAAYWTPGLARRLKVNERLRLTCVANDRLDLLLDVVRFVKAKSEPALVREERPARLYLAYPHFRDGSGLPDPAYEVTVTEWIGGRRIEPPEPKSFLSLVRRAVRGIRRRALRAVRSGRVRGGRTGTRTRA
;
A
#
# COMPACT_ATOMS: atom_id res chain seq x y z
N MET A 1 33.09 -6.33 -10.24
CA MET A 1 32.56 -7.71 -10.21
C MET A 1 31.06 -7.64 -10.49
N ALA A 2 30.55 -8.52 -11.35
CA ALA A 2 29.27 -8.41 -12.07
C ALA A 2 29.26 -7.47 -13.29
N ASP A 3 30.43 -7.17 -13.86
CA ASP A 3 30.59 -6.33 -15.07
C ASP A 3 30.39 -7.13 -16.38
N TYR A 4 30.06 -8.41 -16.27
CA TYR A 4 29.72 -9.32 -17.36
C TYR A 4 28.67 -10.32 -16.90
N THR A 5 28.01 -11.02 -17.83
CA THR A 5 26.99 -12.02 -17.48
C THR A 5 27.62 -13.18 -16.71
N CYS A 6 27.37 -13.24 -15.40
CA CYS A 6 27.94 -14.27 -14.53
C CYS A 6 27.08 -15.53 -14.41
N TYR A 7 25.81 -15.50 -14.82
CA TYR A 7 24.89 -16.63 -14.64
C TYR A 7 23.84 -16.69 -15.75
N TYR A 8 23.72 -17.86 -16.37
CA TYR A 8 22.71 -18.15 -17.37
C TYR A 8 21.67 -19.10 -16.76
N LEU A 9 20.43 -18.64 -16.63
CA LEU A 9 19.30 -19.48 -16.21
C LEU A 9 18.62 -20.03 -17.48
N VAL A 10 18.70 -21.34 -17.71
CA VAL A 10 18.14 -21.99 -18.90
C VAL A 10 16.87 -22.76 -18.54
N GLY A 11 15.82 -22.57 -19.33
CA GLY A 11 14.60 -23.37 -19.24
C GLY A 11 14.88 -24.82 -19.64
N ARG A 12 14.30 -25.79 -18.94
CA ARG A 12 14.44 -27.20 -19.36
C ARG A 12 13.42 -27.50 -20.45
N ASP A 13 13.82 -28.26 -21.46
CA ASP A 13 12.95 -28.62 -22.58
C ASP A 13 11.75 -29.47 -22.13
N ASP A 14 11.90 -30.21 -21.04
CA ASP A 14 10.83 -31.02 -20.44
C ASP A 14 9.79 -30.18 -19.65
N GLY A 15 10.00 -28.88 -19.49
CA GLY A 15 9.15 -27.97 -18.71
C GLY A 15 9.10 -28.27 -17.21
N LYS A 16 9.84 -29.29 -16.74
CA LYS A 16 9.84 -29.73 -15.35
C LYS A 16 10.86 -28.92 -14.57
N HIS A 17 10.37 -28.00 -13.77
CA HIS A 17 11.19 -27.23 -12.85
C HIS A 17 10.87 -27.62 -11.42
N VAL A 18 11.89 -27.97 -10.64
CA VAL A 18 11.76 -28.26 -9.20
C VAL A 18 11.07 -27.09 -8.47
N THR A 19 11.38 -25.85 -8.86
CA THR A 19 10.77 -24.62 -8.32
C THR A 19 9.27 -24.47 -8.62
N LYS A 20 8.74 -25.22 -9.59
CA LYS A 20 7.33 -25.24 -9.98
C LYS A 20 6.58 -26.47 -9.49
N SER A 21 7.29 -27.44 -8.90
CA SER A 21 6.72 -28.68 -8.38
C SER A 21 6.49 -28.57 -6.86
N GLY A 22 5.75 -29.52 -6.28
CA GLY A 22 5.55 -29.65 -4.83
C GLY A 22 4.16 -29.26 -4.33
N ASP A 23 3.82 -29.79 -3.15
CA ASP A 23 2.54 -29.58 -2.48
C ASP A 23 2.38 -28.12 -2.00
N TYR A 24 1.13 -27.64 -1.94
CA TYR A 24 0.79 -26.32 -1.43
C TYR A 24 1.15 -26.18 0.05
N VAL A 25 1.10 -27.27 0.83
CA VAL A 25 1.47 -27.26 2.27
C VAL A 25 2.93 -26.81 2.44
N LEU A 26 3.85 -27.34 1.63
CA LEU A 26 5.27 -26.97 1.66
C LEU A 26 5.49 -25.47 1.36
N ARG A 27 4.55 -24.82 0.66
CA ARG A 27 4.62 -23.37 0.40
C ARG A 27 4.37 -22.55 1.68
N PHE A 28 3.48 -23.02 2.55
CA PHE A 28 3.26 -22.41 3.86
C PHE A 28 4.41 -22.69 4.81
N ASP A 29 5.00 -23.89 4.76
CA ASP A 29 6.21 -24.20 5.54
C ASP A 29 7.39 -23.31 5.12
N SER A 30 7.57 -23.11 3.82
CA SER A 30 8.57 -22.18 3.27
C SER A 30 8.32 -20.75 3.74
N ALA A 31 7.05 -20.29 3.72
CA ALA A 31 6.68 -18.97 4.21
C ALA A 31 6.99 -18.84 5.71
N ARG A 32 6.66 -19.86 6.52
CA ARG A 32 6.93 -19.90 7.96
C ARG A 32 8.41 -19.80 8.26
N ALA A 33 9.24 -20.59 7.58
CA ALA A 33 10.69 -20.58 7.79
C ALA A 33 11.30 -19.20 7.47
N LEU A 34 10.93 -18.61 6.34
CA LEU A 34 11.47 -17.31 5.93
C LEU A 34 11.00 -16.16 6.83
N MET A 35 9.71 -16.14 7.18
CA MET A 35 9.17 -15.12 8.09
C MET A 35 9.74 -15.28 9.51
N GLY A 36 9.87 -16.51 10.00
CA GLY A 36 10.50 -16.83 11.28
C GLY A 36 11.92 -16.30 11.36
N LEU A 37 12.76 -16.60 10.37
CA LEU A 37 14.13 -16.11 10.32
C LEU A 37 14.23 -14.58 10.40
N ILE A 38 13.35 -13.86 9.69
CA ILE A 38 13.33 -12.39 9.77
C ILE A 38 12.94 -11.93 11.18
N ALA A 39 11.96 -12.58 11.81
CA ALA A 39 11.48 -12.24 13.14
C ALA A 39 12.51 -12.55 14.24
N ASP A 40 13.33 -13.60 14.07
CA ASP A 40 14.40 -13.96 15.00
C ASP A 40 15.50 -12.89 15.06
N HIS A 41 15.73 -12.19 13.96
CA HIS A 41 16.75 -11.14 13.87
C HIS A 41 16.22 -9.72 14.07
N LEU A 42 14.90 -9.50 13.98
CA LEU A 42 14.32 -8.16 14.04
C LEU A 42 13.03 -8.13 14.87
N PRO A 43 12.95 -7.24 15.87
CA PRO A 43 11.72 -7.04 16.62
C PRO A 43 10.61 -6.46 15.71
N PRO A 44 9.33 -6.55 16.14
CA PRO A 44 8.24 -5.85 15.47
C PRO A 44 8.55 -4.37 15.23
N GLY A 45 8.29 -3.89 14.01
CA GLY A 45 8.49 -2.49 13.66
C GLY A 45 8.77 -2.26 12.17
N PRO A 46 8.98 -1.00 11.76
CA PRO A 46 9.06 -0.62 10.34
C PRO A 46 10.15 -1.33 9.53
N ARG A 47 11.27 -1.69 10.19
CA ARG A 47 12.37 -2.43 9.55
C ARG A 47 11.99 -3.87 9.25
N ARG A 48 11.35 -4.55 10.21
CA ARG A 48 10.81 -5.90 10.02
C ARG A 48 9.72 -5.90 8.95
N ASP A 49 8.78 -4.96 9.01
CA ASP A 49 7.72 -4.81 8.00
C ASP A 49 8.29 -4.68 6.58
N SER A 50 9.38 -3.91 6.41
CA SER A 50 10.02 -3.73 5.11
C SER A 50 10.59 -5.05 4.56
N LEU A 51 11.18 -5.89 5.40
CA LEU A 51 11.73 -7.18 5.00
C LEU A 51 10.65 -8.25 4.83
N MET A 52 9.53 -8.13 5.55
CA MET A 52 8.37 -9.03 5.44
C MET A 52 7.60 -8.88 4.11
N VAL A 53 7.75 -7.77 3.38
CA VAL A 53 7.11 -7.56 2.07
C VAL A 53 7.36 -8.73 1.13
N ARG A 54 8.63 -9.12 0.97
CA ARG A 54 9.01 -10.18 0.03
C ARG A 54 8.39 -11.53 0.42
N PRO A 55 8.60 -12.08 1.63
CA PRO A 55 7.92 -13.30 2.07
C PRO A 55 6.41 -13.27 1.80
N PHE A 56 5.71 -12.20 2.16
CA PHE A 56 4.28 -12.08 1.91
C PHE A 56 3.94 -12.14 0.41
N VAL A 57 4.63 -11.36 -0.42
CA VAL A 57 4.31 -11.24 -1.86
C VAL A 57 4.71 -12.47 -2.67
N ILE A 58 5.86 -13.09 -2.37
CA ILE A 58 6.41 -14.18 -3.21
C ILE A 58 6.13 -15.59 -2.68
N THR A 59 5.76 -15.75 -1.39
CA THR A 59 5.49 -17.08 -0.81
C THR A 59 4.02 -17.26 -0.42
N LEU A 60 3.48 -16.34 0.38
CA LEU A 60 2.14 -16.46 0.96
C LEU A 60 1.03 -16.04 -0.02
N LEU A 61 1.11 -14.82 -0.56
CA LEU A 61 0.13 -14.25 -1.49
C LEU A 61 -0.16 -15.13 -2.72
N PRO A 62 0.82 -15.81 -3.35
CA PRO A 62 0.55 -16.70 -4.48
C PRO A 62 -0.39 -17.86 -4.14
N GLN A 63 -0.50 -18.26 -2.87
CA GLN A 63 -1.45 -19.29 -2.44
C GLN A 63 -2.91 -18.83 -2.58
N PHE A 64 -3.12 -17.52 -2.65
CA PHE A 64 -4.39 -16.81 -2.78
C PHE A 64 -4.52 -16.08 -4.12
N GLY A 65 -3.92 -16.64 -5.18
CA GLY A 65 -4.04 -16.15 -6.55
C GLY A 65 -5.22 -16.77 -7.33
N PRO A 66 -5.34 -16.47 -8.64
CA PRO A 66 -6.42 -16.99 -9.51
C PRO A 66 -6.62 -18.51 -9.50
N GLY A 67 -5.57 -19.29 -9.20
CA GLY A 67 -5.65 -20.74 -9.06
C GLY A 67 -6.56 -21.21 -7.92
N LEU A 68 -6.76 -20.38 -6.89
CA LEU A 68 -7.62 -20.66 -5.74
C LEU A 68 -9.07 -20.97 -6.16
N LEU A 69 -9.55 -20.35 -7.25
CA LEU A 69 -10.93 -20.51 -7.75
C LEU A 69 -11.23 -21.92 -8.27
N LYS A 70 -10.21 -22.67 -8.68
CA LYS A 70 -10.34 -24.09 -9.12
C LYS A 70 -10.17 -25.07 -7.96
N GLN A 71 -9.89 -24.53 -6.78
CA GLN A 71 -9.72 -25.18 -5.48
C GLN A 71 -10.95 -25.98 -5.03
N PRO A 72 -10.91 -27.27 -4.64
CA PRO A 72 -11.96 -27.81 -3.78
C PRO A 72 -12.11 -26.97 -2.50
N GLU A 73 -13.31 -26.92 -1.93
CA GLU A 73 -13.59 -26.12 -0.72
C GLU A 73 -12.67 -26.49 0.44
N ALA A 74 -12.49 -27.80 0.69
CA ALA A 74 -11.58 -28.30 1.73
C ALA A 74 -10.14 -27.77 1.57
N VAL A 75 -9.64 -27.65 0.33
CA VAL A 75 -8.30 -27.10 0.06
C VAL A 75 -8.27 -25.60 0.34
N ARG A 76 -9.34 -24.86 0.00
CA ARG A 76 -9.43 -23.42 0.29
C ARG A 76 -9.47 -23.17 1.80
N ALA A 77 -10.29 -23.91 2.54
CA ALA A 77 -10.35 -23.84 3.99
C ALA A 77 -8.99 -24.17 4.62
N ARG A 78 -8.35 -25.27 4.18
CA ARG A 78 -7.03 -25.66 4.69
C ARG A 78 -5.96 -24.57 4.46
N LYS A 79 -6.02 -23.86 3.33
CA LYS A 79 -5.11 -22.74 3.07
C LYS A 79 -5.32 -21.55 4.00
N MET A 80 -6.58 -21.26 4.35
CA MET A 80 -6.91 -20.22 5.34
C MET A 80 -6.34 -20.61 6.72
N GLU A 81 -6.54 -21.85 7.14
CA GLU A 81 -5.99 -22.40 8.39
C GLU A 81 -4.45 -22.30 8.43
N LEU A 82 -3.77 -22.70 7.35
CA LEU A 82 -2.31 -22.65 7.27
C LEU A 82 -1.76 -21.21 7.27
N ALA A 83 -2.53 -20.24 6.74
CA ALA A 83 -2.14 -18.84 6.75
C ALA A 83 -2.41 -18.14 8.08
N ALA A 84 -3.45 -18.53 8.81
CA ALA A 84 -3.89 -17.88 10.05
C ALA A 84 -2.74 -17.60 11.04
N PRO A 85 -1.86 -18.56 11.39
CA PRO A 85 -0.74 -18.28 12.31
C PRO A 85 0.29 -17.30 11.73
N LEU A 86 0.52 -17.31 10.41
CA LEU A 86 1.45 -16.39 9.75
C LEU A 86 0.90 -14.96 9.71
N ILE A 87 -0.39 -14.82 9.43
CA ILE A 87 -1.08 -13.54 9.51
C ILE A 87 -1.03 -13.02 10.94
N ALA A 88 -1.46 -13.82 11.92
CA ALA A 88 -1.54 -13.40 13.31
C ALA A 88 -0.19 -12.90 13.85
N ALA A 89 0.92 -13.53 13.45
CA ALA A 89 2.25 -13.17 13.91
C ALA A 89 2.85 -11.93 13.20
N TYR A 90 2.58 -11.76 11.90
CA TYR A 90 3.38 -10.87 11.05
C TYR A 90 2.60 -9.85 10.23
N TRP A 91 1.26 -9.96 10.13
CA TRP A 91 0.45 -9.00 9.38
C TRP A 91 0.26 -7.71 10.18
N THR A 92 0.81 -6.60 9.68
CA THR A 92 0.73 -5.28 10.32
C THR A 92 0.21 -4.22 9.35
N PRO A 93 -0.36 -3.10 9.84
CA PRO A 93 -0.71 -1.97 8.99
C PRO A 93 0.50 -1.38 8.25
N GLY A 94 1.69 -1.43 8.86
CA GLY A 94 2.93 -0.94 8.25
C GLY A 94 3.37 -1.78 7.05
N LEU A 95 3.26 -3.10 7.17
CA LEU A 95 3.45 -4.04 6.07
C LEU A 95 2.38 -3.87 4.99
N ALA A 96 1.10 -3.82 5.37
CA ALA A 96 -0.02 -3.71 4.46
C ALA A 96 0.11 -2.51 3.51
N ARG A 97 0.49 -1.34 4.03
CA ARG A 97 0.72 -0.11 3.26
C ARG A 97 1.88 -0.18 2.26
N ARG A 98 2.70 -1.22 2.29
CA ARG A 98 3.80 -1.45 1.33
C ARG A 98 3.39 -2.33 0.15
N LEU A 99 2.16 -2.85 0.15
CA LEU A 99 1.64 -3.73 -0.88
C LEU A 99 0.72 -2.98 -1.83
N LYS A 100 0.60 -3.45 -3.08
CA LYS A 100 -0.41 -2.93 -4.02
C LYS A 100 -1.81 -3.23 -3.50
N VAL A 101 -2.81 -2.47 -3.94
CA VAL A 101 -4.17 -2.59 -3.39
C VAL A 101 -4.72 -4.02 -3.53
N ASN A 102 -4.60 -4.66 -4.70
CA ASN A 102 -5.12 -6.03 -4.87
C ASN A 102 -4.38 -7.08 -4.02
N GLU A 103 -3.11 -6.86 -3.71
CA GLU A 103 -2.28 -7.77 -2.92
C GLU A 103 -2.71 -7.64 -1.45
N ARG A 104 -2.85 -6.40 -1.00
CA ARG A 104 -3.33 -6.04 0.33
C ARG A 104 -4.75 -6.53 0.58
N LEU A 105 -5.67 -6.36 -0.36
CA LEU A 105 -7.06 -6.79 -0.22
C LEU A 105 -7.16 -8.29 -0.01
N ARG A 106 -6.44 -9.09 -0.81
CA ARG A 106 -6.44 -10.54 -0.66
C ARG A 106 -5.92 -10.96 0.72
N LEU A 107 -4.81 -10.39 1.17
CA LEU A 107 -4.26 -10.68 2.50
C LEU A 107 -5.15 -10.13 3.64
N THR A 108 -5.85 -9.03 3.41
CA THR A 108 -6.84 -8.50 4.37
C THR A 108 -8.03 -9.45 4.49
N CYS A 109 -8.52 -10.02 3.39
CA CYS A 109 -9.57 -11.04 3.43
C CYS A 109 -9.10 -12.28 4.21
N VAL A 110 -7.86 -12.75 3.96
CA VAL A 110 -7.26 -13.85 4.74
C VAL A 110 -7.16 -13.47 6.22
N ALA A 111 -6.78 -12.23 6.53
CA ALA A 111 -6.61 -11.78 7.90
C ALA A 111 -7.91 -11.62 8.70
N ASN A 112 -9.04 -11.46 8.00
CA ASN A 112 -10.36 -11.37 8.59
C ASN A 112 -11.16 -12.67 8.45
N ASP A 113 -10.51 -13.76 8.01
CA ASP A 113 -11.15 -15.05 7.71
C ASP A 113 -12.36 -14.94 6.75
N ARG A 114 -12.26 -14.03 5.78
CA ARG A 114 -13.30 -13.76 4.77
C ARG A 114 -12.98 -14.43 3.45
N LEU A 115 -13.04 -15.77 3.43
CA LEU A 115 -12.82 -16.56 2.22
C LEU A 115 -13.84 -16.22 1.12
N ASP A 116 -15.08 -15.90 1.49
CA ASP A 116 -16.12 -15.44 0.59
C ASP A 116 -15.69 -14.19 -0.20
N LEU A 117 -15.28 -13.13 0.50
CA LEU A 117 -14.84 -11.87 -0.12
C LEU A 117 -13.53 -12.05 -0.89
N LEU A 118 -12.62 -12.91 -0.39
CA LEU A 118 -11.38 -13.25 -1.08
C LEU A 118 -11.66 -13.80 -2.47
N LEU A 119 -12.65 -14.68 -2.62
CA LEU A 119 -12.97 -15.29 -3.91
C LEU A 119 -13.49 -14.26 -4.92
N ASP A 120 -14.25 -13.26 -4.48
CA ASP A 120 -14.68 -12.16 -5.34
C ASP A 120 -13.53 -11.27 -5.81
N VAL A 121 -12.63 -10.90 -4.90
CA VAL A 121 -11.41 -10.15 -5.26
C VAL A 121 -10.55 -10.97 -6.25
N VAL A 122 -10.39 -12.27 -6.02
CA VAL A 122 -9.63 -13.15 -6.92
C VAL A 122 -10.32 -13.31 -8.28
N ARG A 123 -11.65 -13.41 -8.35
CA ARG A 123 -12.42 -13.40 -9.60
C ARG A 123 -12.15 -12.13 -10.41
N PHE A 124 -12.22 -10.97 -9.75
CA PHE A 124 -11.96 -9.68 -10.37
C PHE A 124 -10.54 -9.58 -10.94
N VAL A 125 -9.54 -9.98 -10.16
CA VAL A 125 -8.13 -10.01 -10.61
C VAL A 125 -7.95 -10.99 -11.77
N LYS A 126 -8.57 -12.18 -11.73
CA LYS A 126 -8.51 -13.16 -12.83
C LYS A 126 -9.12 -12.63 -14.13
N ALA A 127 -10.22 -11.88 -14.02
CA ALA A 127 -10.88 -11.25 -15.16
C ALA A 127 -10.06 -10.09 -15.77
N LYS A 128 -8.96 -9.68 -15.12
CA LYS A 128 -8.15 -8.51 -15.49
C LYS A 128 -8.98 -7.23 -15.57
N SER A 129 -10.04 -7.15 -14.76
CA SER A 129 -10.89 -5.98 -14.67
C SER A 129 -10.14 -4.82 -14.00
N GLU A 130 -10.45 -3.59 -14.42
CA GLU A 130 -9.87 -2.39 -13.82
C GLU A 130 -10.81 -1.84 -12.73
N PRO A 131 -10.33 -1.63 -11.50
CA PRO A 131 -11.12 -1.01 -10.43
C PRO A 131 -11.40 0.46 -10.74
N ALA A 132 -12.53 0.98 -10.27
CA ALA A 132 -12.82 2.41 -10.39
C ALA A 132 -11.86 3.21 -9.49
N LEU A 133 -11.41 4.37 -9.98
CA LEU A 133 -10.55 5.27 -9.22
C LEU A 133 -11.40 6.27 -8.44
N VAL A 134 -11.29 6.27 -7.11
CA VAL A 134 -12.04 7.19 -6.24
C VAL A 134 -11.07 8.15 -5.57
N ARG A 135 -11.29 9.45 -5.78
CA ARG A 135 -10.47 10.54 -5.24
C ARG A 135 -11.23 11.26 -4.14
N GLU A 136 -10.57 11.49 -3.02
CA GLU A 136 -11.08 12.35 -1.94
C GLU A 136 -10.09 13.50 -1.73
N GLU A 137 -10.60 14.71 -1.53
CA GLU A 137 -9.75 15.91 -1.51
C GLU A 137 -9.29 16.33 -0.10
N ARG A 138 -10.01 15.92 0.95
CA ARG A 138 -9.83 16.42 2.32
C ARG A 138 -10.11 15.33 3.39
N PRO A 139 -9.07 14.61 3.85
CA PRO A 139 -7.69 14.62 3.37
C PRO A 139 -7.56 14.06 1.96
N ALA A 140 -6.46 14.39 1.26
CA ALA A 140 -6.21 13.86 -0.06
C ALA A 140 -6.00 12.33 0.03
N ARG A 141 -6.93 11.56 -0.52
CA ARG A 141 -6.85 10.09 -0.57
C ARG A 141 -7.21 9.59 -1.96
N LEU A 142 -6.65 8.44 -2.30
CA LEU A 142 -6.90 7.78 -3.56
C LEU A 142 -7.22 6.32 -3.27
N TYR A 143 -8.34 5.84 -3.77
CA TYR A 143 -8.79 4.47 -3.58
C TYR A 143 -8.98 3.79 -4.93
N LEU A 144 -8.73 2.49 -4.97
CA LEU A 144 -9.13 1.63 -6.07
C LEU A 144 -10.33 0.80 -5.60
N ALA A 145 -11.51 1.08 -6.15
CA ALA A 145 -12.75 0.41 -5.83
C ALA A 145 -12.80 -1.00 -6.46
N TYR A 146 -12.00 -1.90 -5.90
CA TYR A 146 -12.15 -3.34 -6.07
C TYR A 146 -13.49 -3.81 -5.48
N PRO A 147 -13.90 -5.07 -5.72
CA PRO A 147 -15.07 -5.64 -5.05
C PRO A 147 -15.06 -5.33 -3.55
N HIS A 148 -16.23 -5.06 -3.02
CA HIS A 148 -16.47 -4.78 -1.60
C HIS A 148 -16.03 -3.41 -1.07
N PHE A 149 -15.69 -2.48 -1.96
CA PHE A 149 -15.41 -1.11 -1.55
C PHE A 149 -16.67 -0.40 -1.05
N ARG A 150 -16.76 -0.16 0.26
CA ARG A 150 -17.84 0.59 0.93
C ARG A 150 -19.25 0.06 0.65
N ASP A 151 -19.38 -1.26 0.45
CA ASP A 151 -20.66 -1.94 0.24
C ASP A 151 -21.27 -2.50 1.54
N GLY A 152 -20.64 -2.26 2.69
CA GLY A 152 -21.08 -2.77 3.99
C GLY A 152 -20.60 -4.19 4.32
N SER A 153 -19.84 -4.85 3.43
CA SER A 153 -19.27 -6.19 3.66
C SER A 153 -18.28 -6.32 4.83
N GLY A 154 -17.77 -5.19 5.33
CA GLY A 154 -16.88 -5.12 6.50
C GLY A 154 -15.39 -4.97 6.18
N LEU A 155 -14.98 -4.91 4.90
CA LEU A 155 -13.57 -4.62 4.57
C LEU A 155 -13.25 -3.13 4.82
N PRO A 156 -12.13 -2.82 5.49
CA PRO A 156 -11.83 -1.45 5.89
C PRO A 156 -11.28 -0.62 4.70
N ASP A 157 -11.68 0.65 4.60
CA ASP A 157 -11.21 1.58 3.56
C ASP A 157 -9.68 1.60 3.32
N PRO A 158 -8.80 1.57 4.36
CA PRO A 158 -7.35 1.49 4.15
C PRO A 158 -6.86 0.28 3.34
N ALA A 159 -7.67 -0.78 3.21
CA ALA A 159 -7.36 -1.92 2.35
C ALA A 159 -7.40 -1.55 0.86
N TYR A 160 -8.21 -0.54 0.50
CA TYR A 160 -8.42 -0.04 -0.87
C TYR A 160 -7.56 1.19 -1.22
N GLU A 161 -6.88 1.78 -0.24
CA GLU A 161 -6.11 3.01 -0.42
C GLU A 161 -4.82 2.77 -1.21
N VAL A 162 -4.57 3.60 -2.21
CA VAL A 162 -3.31 3.61 -2.97
C VAL A 162 -2.23 4.23 -2.10
N THR A 163 -1.30 3.40 -1.63
CA THR A 163 -0.16 3.81 -0.79
C THR A 163 1.20 3.51 -1.42
N VAL A 164 1.21 2.78 -2.53
CA VAL A 164 2.38 2.51 -3.35
C VAL A 164 2.03 2.77 -4.81
N THR A 165 3.03 3.09 -5.62
CA THR A 165 2.83 3.24 -7.06
C THR A 165 2.46 1.89 -7.67
N GLU A 166 1.37 1.84 -8.43
CA GLU A 166 0.96 0.64 -9.16
C GLU A 166 0.44 0.98 -10.57
N TRP A 167 0.41 -0.04 -11.43
CA TRP A 167 -0.01 0.11 -12.83
C TRP A 167 -1.36 -0.58 -13.01
N ILE A 168 -2.37 0.16 -13.49
CA ILE A 168 -3.73 -0.32 -13.75
C ILE A 168 -4.13 0.11 -15.15
N GLY A 169 -4.48 -0.84 -16.02
CA GLY A 169 -4.90 -0.52 -17.39
C GLY A 169 -3.83 0.20 -18.21
N GLY A 170 -2.55 -0.10 -17.98
CA GLY A 170 -1.43 0.61 -18.61
C GLY A 170 -1.17 2.01 -18.05
N ARG A 171 -1.96 2.48 -17.07
CA ARG A 171 -1.78 3.79 -16.42
C ARG A 171 -1.02 3.63 -15.11
N ARG A 172 -0.03 4.50 -14.90
CA ARG A 172 0.69 4.61 -13.63
C ARG A 172 -0.15 5.40 -12.64
N ILE A 173 -0.51 4.77 -11.52
CA ILE A 173 -1.26 5.38 -10.42
C ILE A 173 -0.31 5.60 -9.26
N GLU A 174 -0.23 6.84 -8.80
CA GLU A 174 0.66 7.23 -7.70
C GLU A 174 -0.15 7.56 -6.44
N PRO A 175 0.36 7.21 -5.25
CA PRO A 175 -0.26 7.62 -4.01
C PRO A 175 -0.29 9.16 -3.93
N PRO A 176 -1.34 9.76 -3.34
CA PRO A 176 -1.39 11.19 -3.16
C PRO A 176 -0.22 11.65 -2.28
N GLU A 177 0.45 12.74 -2.66
CA GLU A 177 1.57 13.24 -1.87
C GLU A 177 1.10 13.53 -0.43
N PRO A 178 1.79 13.02 0.59
CA PRO A 178 1.51 13.41 1.96
C PRO A 178 1.75 14.91 2.06
N LYS A 179 0.69 15.69 2.27
CA LYS A 179 0.82 17.13 2.52
C LYS A 179 1.68 17.29 3.77
N SER A 180 2.96 17.58 3.59
CA SER A 180 3.89 17.64 4.72
C SER A 180 3.38 18.69 5.70
N PHE A 181 3.42 18.37 7.00
CA PHE A 181 3.10 19.31 8.07
C PHE A 181 3.88 20.63 7.89
N LEU A 182 5.10 20.56 7.36
CA LEU A 182 5.94 21.70 7.01
C LEU A 182 5.32 22.60 5.91
N SER A 183 4.57 22.05 4.95
CA SER A 183 3.88 22.83 3.92
C SER A 183 2.74 23.67 4.49
N LEU A 184 2.02 23.13 5.48
CA LEU A 184 0.97 23.83 6.22
C LEU A 184 1.58 24.94 7.09
N VAL A 185 2.66 24.64 7.81
CA VAL A 185 3.43 25.64 8.60
C VAL A 185 3.96 26.76 7.71
N ARG A 186 4.58 26.45 6.56
CA ARG A 186 5.05 27.47 5.59
C ARG A 186 3.93 28.35 5.06
N ARG A 187 2.73 27.80 4.84
CA ARG A 187 1.56 28.58 4.39
C ARG A 187 1.05 29.52 5.48
N ALA A 188 1.03 29.07 6.73
CA ALA A 188 0.69 29.90 7.88
C ALA A 188 1.68 31.07 8.06
N VAL A 189 2.99 30.79 8.01
CA VAL A 189 4.04 31.83 8.10
C VAL A 189 3.93 32.87 6.96
N ARG A 190 3.65 32.43 5.73
CA ARG A 190 3.41 33.35 4.60
C ARG A 190 2.17 34.23 4.78
N GLY A 191 1.11 33.69 5.39
CA GLY A 191 -0.11 34.45 5.74
C GLY A 191 0.18 35.55 6.76
N ILE A 192 0.95 35.23 7.80
CA ILE A 192 1.38 36.18 8.85
C ILE A 192 2.25 37.28 8.23
N ARG A 193 3.25 36.92 7.40
CA ARG A 193 4.14 37.89 6.75
C ARG A 193 3.39 38.85 5.81
N ARG A 194 2.38 38.37 5.06
CA ARG A 194 1.54 39.23 4.21
C ARG A 194 0.69 40.22 5.01
N ARG A 195 0.17 39.81 6.18
CA ARG A 195 -0.58 40.70 7.09
C ARG A 195 0.34 41.75 7.71
N ALA A 196 1.52 41.36 8.17
CA ALA A 196 2.52 42.29 8.70
C ALA A 196 2.97 43.32 7.66
N LEU A 197 3.28 42.90 6.42
CA LEU A 197 3.66 43.82 5.34
C LEU A 197 2.53 44.77 4.92
N ARG A 198 1.26 44.32 5.00
CA ARG A 198 0.09 45.21 4.78
C ARG A 198 -0.05 46.24 5.89
N ALA A 199 0.14 45.86 7.16
CA ALA A 199 0.09 46.78 8.30
C ALA A 199 1.20 47.84 8.24
N VAL A 200 2.41 47.45 7.83
CA VAL A 200 3.54 48.39 7.64
C VAL A 200 3.28 49.36 6.47
N ARG A 201 2.64 48.90 5.39
CA ARG A 201 2.27 49.78 4.27
C ARG A 201 1.13 50.75 4.62
N SER A 202 0.17 50.36 5.46
CA SER A 202 -0.88 51.28 5.93
C SER A 202 -0.40 52.31 6.96
N GLY A 203 0.66 52.01 7.72
CA GLY A 203 1.26 52.95 8.68
C GLY A 203 2.06 54.09 8.04
N ARG A 204 2.56 53.91 6.82
CA ARG A 204 3.47 54.87 6.16
C ARG A 204 2.76 56.03 5.44
N VAL A 205 1.44 56.00 5.32
CA VAL A 205 0.64 57.03 4.62
C VAL A 205 0.16 58.14 5.57
N ARG A 206 0.34 58.01 6.89
CA ARG A 206 -0.26 58.91 7.90
C ARG A 206 0.70 59.88 8.60
N GLY A 207 1.94 60.05 8.13
CA GLY A 207 2.94 60.91 8.75
C GLY A 207 3.61 61.85 7.75
N GLY A 208 2.95 62.95 7.39
CA GLY A 208 3.56 63.95 6.50
C GLY A 208 2.64 65.07 6.06
N ARG A 209 2.08 65.85 7.00
CA ARG A 209 1.60 67.22 6.71
C ARG A 209 1.34 68.03 8.00
N THR A 210 2.34 68.79 8.41
CA THR A 210 2.25 70.01 9.22
C THR A 210 3.46 70.86 8.79
N GLY A 211 3.37 72.02 8.14
CA GLY A 211 2.30 72.99 8.06
C GLY A 211 2.60 74.18 8.98
N THR A 212 3.65 74.94 8.70
CA THR A 212 3.88 76.25 9.36
C THR A 212 4.27 77.30 8.32
N ARG A 213 3.24 78.02 7.87
CA ARG A 213 3.30 79.39 7.36
C ARG A 213 3.29 80.32 8.57
N THR A 214 4.23 81.26 8.66
CA THR A 214 3.93 82.58 9.23
C THR A 214 4.80 83.65 8.56
N ARG A 215 4.12 84.66 8.03
CA ARG A 215 4.64 85.98 7.62
C ARG A 215 4.80 86.86 8.85
N ALA A 216 5.87 87.65 8.89
CA ALA A 216 5.93 89.11 9.07
C ALA A 216 7.34 89.47 9.51
#